data_AF-A0A816F782-F1
#
_entry.id   AF-A0A816F782-F1
#
_cell.length_a   1.000
_cell.length_b   1.000
_cell.length_c   1.000
_cell.angle_alpha   90.00
_cell.angle_beta   90.00
_cell.angle_gamma   90.00
#
_symmetry.space_group_name_H-M   'P 1'
#
loop_
_entity.id
_entity.type
_entity.pdbx_description
1 polymer ?
#
loop_
_entity_poly.entity_id
_entity_poly.type
_entity_poly.pdbx_seq_one_letter_code
_entity_poly.pdbx_strand_id
1 'polypeptide(L)'
;MYFYSWSTDKIIRIIILLIIMFITLIGNSYIIYELFYHHRHRTRLHLFILNLAIGDLTICLCTMTSELFLLIFDQQWILGNFACKLTLYIQVVTLASTTFINVAMTYDR
;
A
#
# COMPACT_ATOMS: atom_id res chain seq x y z
N MET A 1 18.68 30.05 -18.61
CA MET A 1 17.35 29.42 -18.75
C MET A 1 17.57 27.91 -18.65
N TYR A 2 17.67 27.40 -17.42
CA TYR A 2 17.98 26.01 -17.16
C TYR A 2 16.74 25.17 -17.45
N PHE A 3 16.79 24.37 -18.51
CA PHE A 3 15.81 23.34 -18.77
C PHE A 3 15.81 22.39 -17.57
N TYR A 4 14.78 22.51 -16.74
CA TYR A 4 14.34 21.48 -15.79
C TYR A 4 14.02 20.24 -16.64
N SER A 5 15.01 19.39 -16.91
CA SER A 5 14.76 18.10 -17.57
C SER A 5 14.14 17.19 -16.52
N TRP A 6 12.85 17.38 -16.28
CA TRP A 6 12.02 16.30 -15.74
C TRP A 6 12.09 15.18 -16.78
N SER A 7 13.00 14.24 -16.52
CA SER A 7 13.18 13.09 -17.38
C SER A 7 11.82 12.41 -17.55
N THR A 8 11.41 12.16 -18.79
CA THR A 8 10.05 11.72 -19.13
C THR A 8 9.64 10.47 -18.33
N ASP A 9 10.60 9.61 -18.00
CA ASP A 9 10.47 8.46 -17.11
C ASP A 9 9.98 8.82 -15.69
N LYS A 10 10.46 9.91 -15.08
CA LYS A 10 10.00 10.35 -13.76
C LYS A 10 8.53 10.76 -13.80
N ILE A 11 8.14 11.53 -14.82
CA ILE A 11 6.75 11.98 -15.00
C ILE A 11 5.82 10.78 -15.21
N ILE A 12 6.20 9.85 -16.09
CA ILE A 12 5.43 8.63 -16.35
C ILE A 12 5.27 7.81 -15.06
N ARG A 13 6.35 7.63 -14.30
CA ARG A 13 6.31 6.93 -13.00
C ARG A 13 5.34 7.60 -12.03
N ILE A 14 5.43 8.91 -11.86
CA ILE A 14 4.54 9.67 -10.96
C ILE A 14 3.06 9.48 -11.36
N ILE A 15 2.74 9.60 -12.66
CA ILE A 15 1.37 9.43 -13.15
C ILE A 15 0.87 8.00 -12.87
N ILE A 16 1.67 6.98 -13.16
CA ILE A 16 1.32 5.58 -12.91
C ILE A 16 1.10 5.33 -11.42
N LEU A 17 2.01 5.81 -10.55
CA LEU A 17 1.90 5.66 -9.11
C LEU A 17 0.63 6.31 -8.57
N LEU A 18 0.28 7.50 -9.05
CA LEU A 18 -0.97 8.17 -8.68
C LEU A 18 -2.20 7.36 -9.11
N ILE A 19 -2.23 6.87 -10.35
CA ILE A 19 -3.34 6.05 -10.86
C ILE A 19 -3.51 4.78 -10.02
N ILE A 20 -2.42 4.04 -9.78
CA ILE A 20 -2.44 2.83 -8.96
C ILE A 20 -2.89 3.16 -7.54
N MET A 21 -2.36 4.24 -6.94
CA MET A 21 -2.75 4.69 -5.60
C MET A 21 -4.27 4.94 -5.51
N PHE A 22 -4.85 5.65 -6.48
CA PHE A 22 -6.30 5.90 -6.50
C PHE A 22 -7.11 4.61 -6.66
N ILE A 23 -6.71 3.73 -7.59
CA ILE A 23 -7.39 2.46 -7.81
C ILE A 23 -7.34 1.59 -6.55
N THR A 24 -6.17 1.48 -5.92
CA THR A 24 -5.96 0.70 -4.69
C THR A 24 -6.75 1.30 -3.53
N LEU A 25 -6.77 2.62 -3.36
CA LEU A 25 -7.54 3.29 -2.31
C LEU A 25 -9.05 3.05 -2.48
N ILE A 26 -9.58 3.30 -3.69
CA ILE A 26 -11.01 3.16 -3.97
C ILE A 26 -11.44 1.69 -3.86
N GLY A 27 -10.69 0.78 -4.51
CA GLY A 27 -10.99 -0.64 -4.53
C GLY A 27 -10.99 -1.27 -3.13
N ASN A 28 -9.92 -1.06 -2.36
CA ASN A 28 -9.81 -1.65 -1.03
C ASN A 28 -10.75 -1.00 0.00
N SER A 29 -11.01 0.31 -0.12
CA SER A 29 -12.00 0.96 0.75
C SER A 29 -13.42 0.49 0.46
N TYR A 30 -13.76 0.27 -0.83
CA TYR A 30 -15.04 -0.28 -1.23
C TYR A 30 -15.22 -1.73 -0.73
N ILE A 31 -14.18 -2.56 -0.84
CA ILE A 31 -14.17 -3.91 -0.28
C ILE A 31 -14.45 -3.87 1.23
N ILE A 32 -13.74 -3.01 1.98
CA ILE A 32 -13.97 -2.84 3.42
C ILE A 32 -15.42 -2.42 3.69
N TYR A 33 -15.94 -1.45 2.95
CA TYR A 33 -17.32 -1.00 3.08
C TYR A 33 -18.33 -2.14 2.88
N GLU A 34 -18.19 -2.91 1.79
CA GLU A 34 -19.05 -4.07 1.51
C GLU A 34 -18.96 -5.13 2.61
N LEU A 35 -17.76 -5.39 3.15
CA LEU A 35 -17.54 -6.31 4.26
C LEU A 35 -18.21 -5.87 5.56
N PHE A 36 -18.23 -4.57 5.86
CA PHE A 36 -18.94 -4.03 7.02
C PHE A 36 -20.45 -4.02 6.81
N TYR A 37 -20.92 -3.72 5.59
CA TYR A 37 -22.33 -3.68 5.26
C TYR A 37 -22.98 -5.07 5.26
N HIS A 38 -22.34 -6.07 4.64
CA HIS A 38 -22.79 -7.47 4.66
C HIS A 38 -22.30 -8.19 5.92
N HIS A 39 -22.93 -7.88 7.05
CA HIS A 39 -22.58 -8.36 8.39
C HIS A 39 -22.82 -9.87 8.65
N ARG A 40 -23.00 -10.71 7.62
CA ARG A 40 -23.80 -11.93 7.81
C ARG A 40 -23.07 -13.13 8.41
N HIS A 41 -21.77 -13.35 8.24
CA HIS A 41 -21.05 -14.38 9.01
C HIS A 41 -19.53 -14.09 9.06
N ARG A 42 -18.91 -14.17 10.24
CA ARG A 42 -17.44 -14.13 10.44
C ARG A 42 -16.81 -15.40 9.86
N THR A 43 -16.74 -15.50 8.53
CA THR A 43 -16.07 -16.60 7.83
C THR A 43 -14.57 -16.33 7.72
N ARG A 44 -13.78 -17.40 7.60
CA ARG A 44 -12.32 -17.34 7.42
C ARG A 44 -11.91 -16.43 6.26
N LEU A 45 -12.71 -16.46 5.18
CA LEU A 45 -12.53 -15.61 4.00
C LEU A 45 -12.73 -14.12 4.29
N HIS A 46 -13.70 -13.73 5.15
CA HIS A 46 -13.88 -12.32 5.51
C HIS A 46 -12.65 -11.75 6.23
N LEU A 47 -12.03 -12.51 7.15
CA LEU A 47 -10.81 -12.09 7.83
C LEU A 47 -9.62 -11.98 6.88
N PHE A 48 -9.50 -12.90 5.94
CA PHE A 48 -8.46 -12.85 4.91
C PHE A 48 -8.59 -11.63 4.00
N ILE A 49 -9.80 -11.38 3.46
CA ILE A 49 -10.04 -10.23 2.58
C ILE A 49 -9.85 -8.91 3.34
N LEU A 50 -10.28 -8.85 4.60
CA LEU A 50 -10.06 -7.67 5.45
C LEU A 50 -8.57 -7.41 5.69
N ASN A 51 -7.79 -8.44 6.03
CA ASN A 51 -6.35 -8.29 6.23
C ASN A 51 -5.64 -7.86 4.94
N LEU A 52 -6.02 -8.44 3.80
CA LEU A 52 -5.48 -8.06 2.50
C LEU A 52 -5.78 -6.58 2.20
N ALA A 53 -7.03 -6.15 2.36
CA ALA A 53 -7.43 -4.76 2.09
C ALA A 53 -6.73 -3.76 3.01
N ILE A 54 -6.59 -4.06 4.31
CA ILE A 54 -5.86 -3.21 5.26
C ILE A 54 -4.37 -3.17 4.89
N GLY A 55 -3.79 -4.32 4.51
CA GLY A 55 -2.41 -4.41 4.08
C GLY A 55 -2.13 -3.57 2.84
N ASP A 56 -2.98 -3.67 1.82
CA ASP A 56 -2.86 -2.89 0.60
C ASP A 56 -2.99 -1.39 0.85
N LEU A 57 -3.96 -0.96 1.67
CA LEU A 57 -4.09 0.46 2.05
C LEU A 57 -2.85 0.96 2.79
N THR A 58 -2.32 0.15 3.70
CA THR A 58 -1.13 0.50 4.50
C THR A 58 0.10 0.60 3.61
N ILE A 59 0.34 -0.40 2.76
CA ILE A 59 1.48 -0.43 1.83
C ILE A 59 1.34 0.71 0.82
N CYS A 60 0.15 0.96 0.31
CA CYS A 60 -0.14 2.06 -0.60
C CYS A 60 0.23 3.41 0.04
N LEU A 61 -0.28 3.71 1.23
CA LEU A 61 -0.02 4.98 1.93
C LEU A 61 1.44 5.12 2.38
N CYS A 62 2.09 4.06 2.87
CA CYS A 62 3.47 4.17 3.32
C CYS A 62 4.45 4.17 2.14
N THR A 63 4.31 3.22 1.21
CA THR A 63 5.30 2.98 0.15
C THR A 63 5.12 3.95 -1.01
N MET A 64 3.91 4.07 -1.55
CA MET A 64 3.66 4.90 -2.74
C MET A 64 3.84 6.38 -2.40
N THR A 65 3.42 6.82 -1.20
CA THR A 65 3.66 8.20 -0.76
C THR A 65 5.15 8.47 -0.52
N SER A 66 5.88 7.51 0.06
CA SER A 66 7.34 7.64 0.22
C SER A 66 8.07 7.72 -1.12
N GLU A 67 7.67 6.90 -2.09
CA GLU A 67 8.23 6.89 -3.44
C GLU A 67 7.92 8.19 -4.19
N LEU A 68 6.67 8.68 -4.10
CA LEU A 68 6.28 9.99 -4.63
C LEU A 68 7.13 11.12 -4.04
N PHE A 69 7.36 11.09 -2.73
CA PHE A 69 8.22 12.08 -2.06
C PHE A 69 9.65 12.01 -2.62
N LEU A 70 10.23 10.81 -2.73
CA LEU A 70 11.55 10.63 -3.34
C LEU A 70 11.61 11.12 -4.79
N LEU A 71 10.58 10.88 -5.59
CA LEU A 71 10.51 11.36 -6.99
C LEU A 71 10.45 12.88 -7.09
N ILE A 72 9.73 13.54 -6.17
CA ILE A 72 9.57 15.00 -6.15
C ILE A 72 10.83 15.71 -5.64
N PHE A 73 11.50 15.15 -4.62
CA PHE A 73 12.71 15.73 -4.02
C PHE A 73 14.01 15.22 -4.65
N ASP A 74 13.96 14.78 -5.92
CA ASP A 74 15.11 14.34 -6.70
C ASP A 74 15.96 13.25 -6.01
N GLN A 75 15.27 12.21 -5.54
CA GLN A 75 15.80 11.07 -4.79
C GLN A 75 16.44 11.44 -3.43
N GLN A 76 16.18 12.64 -2.91
CA GLN A 76 16.59 13.04 -1.57
C GLN A 76 15.51 12.68 -0.54
N TRP A 77 15.87 11.83 0.43
CA TRP A 77 14.97 11.48 1.53
C TRP A 77 14.96 12.57 2.60
N ILE A 78 13.97 13.47 2.55
CA ILE A 78 13.82 14.57 3.52
C ILE A 78 13.03 14.18 4.78
N LEU A 79 12.21 13.13 4.74
CA LEU A 79 11.32 12.70 5.84
C LEU A 79 12.07 12.17 7.10
N GLY A 80 13.40 12.11 7.06
CA GLY A 80 14.25 11.70 8.16
C GLY A 80 14.41 10.18 8.29
N ASN A 81 15.47 9.74 8.99
CA ASN A 81 15.86 8.33 9.08
C ASN A 81 14.80 7.44 9.77
N PHE A 82 13.99 8.03 10.64
CA PHE A 82 12.90 7.34 11.33
C PHE A 82 11.81 6.90 10.35
N ALA A 83 11.33 7.80 9.49
CA ALA A 83 10.30 7.49 8.51
C ALA A 83 10.74 6.42 7.50
N CYS A 84 12.01 6.48 7.06
CA CYS A 84 12.58 5.48 6.16
C CYS A 84 12.52 4.07 6.77
N LYS A 85 12.99 3.93 8.02
CA LYS A 85 12.92 2.66 8.76
C LYS A 85 11.48 2.24 9.04
N LEU A 86 10.59 3.19 9.34
CA LEU A 86 9.19 2.91 9.62
C LEU A 86 8.48 2.35 8.39
N THR A 87 8.67 2.94 7.21
CA THR A 87 8.07 2.44 5.95
C THR A 87 8.52 1.01 5.67
N LEU A 88 9.82 0.72 5.80
CA LEU A 88 10.35 -0.63 5.62
C LEU A 88 9.79 -1.61 6.67
N TYR A 89 9.72 -1.19 7.93
CA TYR A 89 9.19 -2.00 9.01
C TYR A 89 7.72 -2.38 8.76
N ILE A 90 6.89 -1.40 8.38
CA ILE A 90 5.48 -1.61 8.07
C ILE A 90 5.32 -2.59 6.91
N GLN A 91 6.10 -2.45 5.82
CA GLN A 91 6.05 -3.39 4.69
C GLN A 91 6.33 -4.83 5.12
N VAL A 92 7.39 -5.04 5.91
CA VAL A 92 7.79 -6.37 6.39
C VAL A 92 6.73 -6.96 7.31
N VAL A 93 6.18 -6.15 8.22
CA VAL A 93 5.14 -6.60 9.17
C VAL A 93 3.87 -6.98 8.43
N THR A 94 3.41 -6.17 7.47
CA THR A 94 2.21 -6.46 6.66
C THR A 94 2.40 -7.72 5.80
N LEU A 95 3.59 -7.92 5.24
CA LEU A 95 3.90 -9.13 4.47
C LEU A 95 3.90 -10.38 5.37
N ALA A 96 4.52 -10.26 6.55
CA ALA A 96 4.56 -11.34 7.53
C ALA A 96 3.15 -11.71 8.01
N SER A 97 2.33 -10.72 8.41
CA SER A 97 0.96 -10.96 8.87
C SER A 97 0.10 -11.66 7.81
N THR A 98 0.20 -11.21 6.56
CA THR A 98 -0.55 -11.80 5.43
C THR A 98 -0.12 -13.24 5.17
N THR A 99 1.17 -13.52 5.27
CA THR A 99 1.72 -14.88 5.11
C THR A 99 1.24 -15.80 6.24
N PHE A 100 1.28 -15.34 7.50
CA PHE A 100 0.76 -16.11 8.64
C PHE A 100 -0.73 -16.41 8.51
N ILE A 101 -1.54 -15.44 8.10
CA ILE A 101 -2.97 -15.64 7.88
C ILE A 101 -3.21 -16.65 6.76
N ASN A 102 -2.46 -16.56 5.66
CA ASN A 102 -2.56 -17.51 4.56
C ASN A 102 -2.20 -18.95 4.98
N VAL A 103 -1.14 -19.10 5.79
CA VAL A 103 -0.75 -20.40 6.35
C VAL A 103 -1.82 -20.93 7.31
N ALA A 104 -2.34 -20.09 8.21
CA ALA A 104 -3.40 -20.47 9.13
C ALA A 104 -4.67 -20.93 8.40
N MET A 105 -5.05 -20.24 7.31
CA MET A 105 -6.17 -20.65 6.47
C MET A 105 -5.95 -21.98 5.77
N THR A 106 -4.72 -22.26 5.35
CA THR A 106 -4.36 -23.52 4.68
C THR A 106 -4.35 -24.68 5.68
N TYR A 107 -3.91 -24.42 6.91
CA TYR A 107 -3.87 -25.43 7.97
C TYR A 107 -5.27 -25.77 8.52
N ASP A 108 -6.15 -24.77 8.62
CA ASP A 108 -7.53 -24.93 9.12
C ASP A 108 -8.49 -25.48 8.03
N ARG A 109 -8.00 -25.65 6.80
CA ARG A 109 -8.74 -26.18 5.66
C ARG A 109 -8.55 -27.69 5.51
#